data_AF-A0A1F2R8W3-F1
#
_entry.id   AF-A0A1F2R8W3-F1
#
_cell.length_a   1.000
_cell.length_b   1.000
_cell.length_c   1.000
_cell.angle_alpha   90.00
_cell.angle_beta   90.00
_cell.angle_gamma   90.00
#
_symmetry.space_group_name_H-M   'P 1'
#
loop_
_entity.id
_entity.type
_entity.pdbx_description
1 polymer ?
#
loop_
_entity_poly.entity_id
_entity_poly.type
_entity_poly.pdbx_seq_one_letter_code
_entity_poly.pdbx_strand_id
1 'polypeptide(L)'
;MGKTAPIVSEDLTAEDWRGLLGAYPNALLIGPSDATERVVDALLPQLHQPICRSACRGLSLPENPGGTLILENVAALSAADQQRLFEWMIEPERHTQVVATSPSAVFPRVTNGSFLDVLYYRLNVMSFTLGAGTGRAT
;
A
#
# COMPACT_ATOMS: atom_id res chain seq x y z
N MET A 1 14.28 -20.08 1.80
CA MET A 1 13.76 -18.92 1.04
C MET A 1 14.41 -17.67 1.60
N GLY A 2 15.33 -17.05 0.84
CA GLY A 2 15.92 -15.78 1.27
C GLY A 2 14.86 -14.68 1.26
N LYS A 3 14.60 -14.06 2.42
CA LYS A 3 13.71 -12.89 2.51
C LYS A 3 14.39 -11.75 1.75
N THR A 4 13.94 -11.48 0.53
CA THR A 4 14.32 -10.26 -0.18
C THR A 4 13.76 -9.09 0.59
N ALA A 5 14.63 -8.17 1.02
CA ALA A 5 14.21 -6.95 1.68
C ALA A 5 13.37 -6.10 0.70
N PRO A 6 12.30 -5.44 1.17
CA PRO A 6 11.54 -4.52 0.35
C PRO A 6 12.46 -3.40 -0.16
N ILE A 7 12.26 -3.00 -1.41
CA ILE A 7 12.95 -1.83 -1.97
C ILE A 7 12.34 -0.60 -1.29
N VAL A 8 13.14 0.10 -0.48
CA VAL A 8 12.76 1.35 0.17
C VAL A 8 13.28 2.49 -0.69
N SER A 9 12.39 3.30 -1.27
CA SER A 9 12.79 4.54 -1.96
C SER A 9 12.26 5.75 -1.19
N GLU A 10 13.11 6.77 -1.01
CA GLU A 10 12.80 7.97 -0.22
C GLU A 10 12.10 9.07 -1.05
N ASP A 11 12.23 9.03 -2.38
CA ASP A 11 11.57 9.93 -3.33
C ASP A 11 10.94 9.09 -4.46
N LEU A 12 9.60 8.99 -4.47
CA LEU A 12 8.87 8.35 -5.57
C LEU A 12 8.54 9.42 -6.62
N THR A 13 9.07 9.28 -7.84
CA THR A 13 8.60 10.08 -8.97
C THR A 13 7.51 9.34 -9.76
N ALA A 14 6.71 10.08 -10.54
CA ALA A 14 5.75 9.48 -11.46
C ALA A 14 6.42 8.59 -12.52
N GLU A 15 7.68 8.84 -12.86
CA GLU A 15 8.44 8.02 -13.80
C GLU A 15 8.90 6.70 -13.17
N ASP A 16 9.33 6.72 -11.91
CA ASP A 16 9.61 5.50 -11.14
C ASP A 16 8.37 4.61 -11.09
N TRP A 17 7.21 5.21 -10.80
CA TRP A 17 5.94 4.48 -10.80
C TRP A 17 5.65 3.84 -12.17
N ARG A 18 5.88 4.56 -13.29
CA ARG A 18 5.64 4.03 -14.64
C ARG A 18 6.51 2.84 -15.00
N GLY A 19 7.78 2.83 -14.59
CA GLY A 19 8.66 1.67 -14.79
C GLY A 19 8.17 0.41 -14.07
N LEU A 20 7.38 0.58 -13.01
CA LEU A 20 6.84 -0.48 -12.16
C LEU A 20 5.45 -0.98 -12.63
N LEU A 21 4.77 -0.22 -13.50
CA LEU A 21 3.46 -0.56 -14.07
C LEU A 21 3.47 -1.84 -14.92
N GLY A 22 4.62 -2.38 -15.32
CA GLY A 22 4.67 -3.66 -16.04
C GLY A 22 4.12 -4.86 -15.24
N ALA A 23 4.18 -4.78 -13.90
CA ALA A 23 3.80 -5.87 -13.00
C ALA A 23 2.71 -5.51 -11.98
N TYR A 24 2.23 -4.26 -11.95
CA TYR A 24 1.25 -3.72 -10.99
C TYR A 24 1.44 -4.21 -9.54
N PRO A 25 2.66 -4.09 -8.98
CA PRO A 25 2.93 -4.60 -7.64
C PRO A 25 2.15 -3.81 -6.58
N ASN A 26 1.93 -4.47 -5.45
CA ASN A 26 1.39 -3.81 -4.27
C ASN A 26 2.41 -2.81 -3.72
N ALA A 27 1.92 -1.67 -3.24
CA ALA A 27 2.76 -0.62 -2.69
C ALA A 27 2.30 -0.26 -1.27
N LEU A 28 3.26 0.07 -0.42
CA LEU A 28 3.06 0.60 0.92
C LEU A 28 3.71 1.98 1.03
N LEU A 29 2.90 3.02 1.16
CA LEU A 29 3.33 4.41 1.37
C LEU A 29 3.32 4.72 2.86
N ILE A 30 4.47 5.11 3.40
CA ILE A 30 4.64 5.39 4.83
C ILE A 30 5.05 6.85 4.99
N GLY A 31 4.28 7.64 5.73
CA GLY A 31 4.58 9.04 5.99
C GLY A 31 3.34 9.79 6.48
N PRO A 32 3.46 11.08 6.83
CA PRO A 32 2.33 11.90 7.27
C PRO A 32 1.11 11.75 6.33
N SER A 33 -0.11 11.71 6.89
CA SER A 33 -1.33 11.43 6.12
C SER A 33 -1.52 12.39 4.94
N ASP A 34 -1.17 13.67 5.10
CA ASP A 34 -1.22 14.67 4.03
C ASP A 34 -0.22 14.38 2.91
N ALA A 35 0.96 13.83 3.25
CA ALA A 35 1.98 13.47 2.28
C ALA A 35 1.59 12.21 1.51
N THR A 36 1.07 11.19 2.20
CA THR A 36 0.59 9.97 1.56
C THR A 36 -0.61 10.24 0.66
N GLU A 37 -1.57 11.08 1.08
CA GLU A 37 -2.71 11.45 0.23
C GLU A 37 -2.26 12.21 -1.02
N ARG A 38 -1.35 13.17 -0.90
CA ARG A 38 -0.80 13.89 -2.07
C ARG A 38 -0.15 12.95 -3.08
N VAL A 39 0.59 11.96 -2.61
CA VAL A 39 1.19 10.95 -3.51
C VAL A 39 0.11 10.07 -4.12
N VAL A 40 -0.86 9.59 -3.35
CA VAL A 40 -1.99 8.81 -3.88
C VAL A 40 -2.73 9.59 -4.97
N ASP A 41 -3.04 10.86 -4.74
CA ASP A 41 -3.71 11.72 -5.72
C ASP A 41 -2.89 11.91 -7.00
N ALA A 42 -1.57 12.05 -6.89
CA ALA A 42 -0.67 12.11 -8.04
C ALA A 42 -0.58 10.77 -8.80
N LEU A 43 -0.80 9.65 -8.11
CA LEU A 43 -0.80 8.31 -8.70
C LEU A 43 -2.14 7.95 -9.34
N LEU A 44 -3.28 8.46 -8.85
CA LEU A 44 -4.63 8.17 -9.35
C LEU A 44 -4.75 8.06 -10.89
N PRO A 45 -4.26 9.01 -11.72
CA PRO A 45 -4.39 8.93 -13.17
C PRO A 45 -3.63 7.76 -13.82
N GLN A 46 -2.71 7.13 -13.08
CA GLN A 46 -1.86 6.03 -13.54
C GLN A 46 -2.28 4.67 -12.97
N LEU A 47 -3.24 4.65 -12.03
CA LEU A 47 -3.74 3.43 -11.40
C LEU A 47 -4.76 2.72 -12.30
N HIS A 48 -4.83 1.41 -12.15
CA HIS A 48 -5.79 0.59 -12.86
C HIS A 48 -7.21 0.84 -12.36
N GLN A 49 -8.11 1.11 -13.30
CA GLN A 49 -9.54 1.20 -13.03
C GLN A 49 -10.16 -0.20 -12.97
N PRO A 50 -11.21 -0.41 -12.15
CA PRO A 50 -11.81 0.57 -11.25
C PRO A 50 -10.94 0.84 -10.01
N ILE A 51 -10.95 2.09 -9.52
CA ILE A 51 -10.31 2.45 -8.25
C ILE A 51 -11.34 2.36 -7.12
N CYS A 52 -11.05 1.54 -6.12
CA CYS A 52 -11.81 1.46 -4.87
C CYS A 52 -10.97 2.01 -3.72
N ARG A 53 -11.53 2.90 -2.90
CA ARG A 53 -10.90 3.36 -1.66
C ARG A 53 -11.60 2.71 -0.47
N SER A 54 -10.83 2.23 0.50
CA SER A 54 -11.37 1.76 1.79
C SER A 54 -10.50 2.26 2.93
N ALA A 55 -11.16 2.82 3.95
CA ALA A 55 -10.54 3.00 5.24
C ALA A 55 -10.31 1.64 5.91
N CYS A 56 -9.22 1.50 6.66
CA CYS A 56 -8.94 0.27 7.41
C CYS A 56 -9.86 0.06 8.63
N ARG A 57 -10.53 1.11 9.10
CA ARG A 57 -11.58 1.00 10.13
C ARG A 57 -12.92 0.76 9.44
N GLY A 58 -13.39 -0.48 9.45
CA GLY A 58 -14.56 -0.89 8.65
C GLY A 58 -14.18 -1.33 7.24
N LEU A 59 -13.12 -2.14 7.14
CA LEU A 59 -12.54 -2.62 5.89
C LEU A 59 -13.63 -3.13 4.93
N SER A 60 -13.71 -2.48 3.77
CA SER A 60 -14.60 -2.83 2.67
C SER A 60 -13.76 -3.25 1.48
N LEU A 61 -13.86 -4.52 1.12
CA LEU A 61 -13.08 -5.12 0.04
C LEU A 61 -13.94 -5.21 -1.22
N PRO A 62 -13.40 -4.89 -2.41
CA PRO A 62 -14.17 -4.96 -3.64
C PRO A 62 -14.48 -6.42 -3.98
N GLU A 63 -15.73 -6.66 -4.36
CA GLU A 63 -16.23 -7.99 -4.70
C GLU A 63 -15.68 -8.46 -6.06
N ASN A 64 -15.60 -7.55 -7.03
CA ASN A 64 -15.10 -7.85 -8.36
C ASN A 64 -13.57 -7.77 -8.44
N PRO A 65 -12.90 -8.76 -9.04
CA PRO A 65 -11.45 -8.72 -9.27
C PRO A 65 -11.08 -7.66 -10.31
N GLY A 66 -9.85 -7.16 -10.21
CA GLY A 66 -9.26 -6.16 -11.12
C GLY A 66 -9.21 -4.75 -10.52
N GLY A 67 -8.55 -3.85 -11.24
CA GLY A 67 -8.39 -2.46 -10.83
C GLY A 67 -7.41 -2.26 -9.67
N THR A 68 -7.67 -1.23 -8.86
CA THR A 68 -6.82 -0.83 -7.74
C THR A 68 -7.63 -0.64 -6.46
N LEU A 69 -7.19 -1.26 -5.37
CA LEU A 69 -7.66 -1.00 -4.03
C LEU A 69 -6.68 -0.08 -3.30
N ILE A 70 -7.14 1.10 -2.91
CA ILE A 70 -6.41 2.01 -2.03
C ILE A 70 -6.86 1.77 -0.59
N LEU A 71 -5.92 1.41 0.28
CA LEU A 71 -6.16 1.18 1.71
C LEU A 71 -5.56 2.28 2.57
N GLU A 72 -6.41 3.01 3.26
CA GLU A 72 -5.99 4.15 4.08
C GLU A 72 -5.67 3.71 5.52
N ASN A 73 -4.45 4.04 5.98
CA ASN A 73 -3.96 3.76 7.33
C ASN A 73 -3.99 2.27 7.70
N VAL A 74 -3.22 1.46 6.98
CA VAL A 74 -3.14 0.01 7.16
C VAL A 74 -2.68 -0.41 8.56
N ALA A 75 -1.91 0.44 9.24
CA ALA A 75 -1.49 0.22 10.63
C ALA A 75 -2.66 0.18 11.62
N ALA A 76 -3.85 0.62 11.23
CA ALA A 76 -5.07 0.59 12.03
C ALA A 76 -5.96 -0.65 11.81
N LEU A 77 -5.58 -1.58 10.92
CA LEU A 77 -6.34 -2.81 10.72
C LEU A 77 -6.39 -3.66 12.00
N SER A 78 -7.59 -4.13 12.34
CA SER A 78 -7.76 -5.15 13.37
C SER A 78 -7.16 -6.48 12.93
N ALA A 79 -6.84 -7.38 13.87
CA ALA A 79 -6.32 -8.70 13.51
C ALA A 79 -7.28 -9.48 12.58
N ALA A 80 -8.59 -9.34 12.78
CA ALA A 80 -9.60 -9.96 11.93
C ALA A 80 -9.59 -9.35 10.51
N ASP A 81 -9.47 -8.03 10.39
CA ASP A 81 -9.41 -7.36 9.10
C ASP A 81 -8.09 -7.65 8.36
N GLN A 82 -6.98 -7.81 9.08
CA GLN A 82 -5.71 -8.26 8.50
C GLN A 82 -5.84 -9.65 7.89
N GLN A 83 -6.46 -10.59 8.60
CA GLN A 83 -6.69 -11.94 8.09
C GLN A 83 -7.61 -11.93 6.86
N ARG A 84 -8.71 -11.16 6.94
CA ARG A 84 -9.66 -11.01 5.83
C ARG A 84 -9.00 -10.40 4.59
N LEU A 85 -8.17 -9.37 4.77
CA LEU A 85 -7.41 -8.77 3.68
C LEU A 85 -6.41 -9.77 3.09
N PHE A 86 -5.70 -10.53 3.93
CA PHE A 86 -4.75 -11.54 3.47
C PHE A 86 -5.43 -12.60 2.61
N GLU A 87 -6.53 -13.18 3.09
CA GLU A 87 -7.33 -14.18 2.36
C GLU A 87 -7.81 -13.64 1.02
N TRP A 88 -8.32 -12.40 1.02
CA TRP A 88 -8.74 -11.71 -0.19
C TRP A 88 -7.58 -11.50 -1.19
N MET A 89 -6.38 -11.17 -0.73
CA MET A 89 -5.21 -10.95 -1.59
C MET A 89 -4.62 -12.22 -2.21
N ILE A 90 -4.82 -13.39 -1.59
CA ILE A 90 -4.24 -14.66 -2.07
C ILE A 90 -5.16 -15.44 -3.01
N GLU A 91 -6.35 -14.91 -3.29
CA GLU A 91 -7.29 -15.51 -4.22
C GLU A 91 -6.67 -15.56 -5.64
N PRO A 92 -6.55 -16.73 -6.29
CA PRO A 92 -5.76 -16.92 -7.51
C PRO A 92 -6.16 -16.06 -8.71
N GLU A 93 -7.43 -15.64 -8.78
CA GLU A 93 -7.99 -14.83 -9.87
C GLU A 93 -7.93 -13.30 -9.56
N ARG A 94 -7.40 -12.97 -8.37
CA ARG A 94 -6.86 -11.69 -7.86
C ARG A 94 -5.81 -11.01 -8.73
N HIS A 95 -6.24 -10.21 -9.70
CA HIS A 95 -5.39 -9.22 -10.37
C HIS A 95 -5.61 -7.77 -9.88
N THR A 96 -6.05 -7.56 -8.63
CA THR A 96 -6.24 -6.22 -8.07
C THR A 96 -4.92 -5.71 -7.46
N GLN A 97 -4.47 -4.53 -7.89
CA GLN A 97 -3.34 -3.83 -7.28
C GLN A 97 -3.76 -3.28 -5.90
N VAL A 98 -2.93 -3.44 -4.88
CA VAL A 98 -3.17 -2.81 -3.56
C VAL A 98 -2.17 -1.69 -3.32
N VAL A 99 -2.68 -0.47 -3.10
CA VAL A 99 -1.90 0.70 -2.67
C VAL A 99 -2.30 1.02 -1.23
N ALA A 100 -1.48 0.60 -0.28
CA ALA A 100 -1.71 0.85 1.15
C ALA A 100 -0.96 2.11 1.61
N THR A 101 -1.56 2.87 2.51
CA THR A 101 -0.92 4.00 3.19
C THR A 101 -0.82 3.76 4.69
N SER A 102 0.17 4.39 5.33
CA SER A 102 0.31 4.37 6.80
C SER A 102 0.97 5.66 7.30
N PRO A 103 0.45 6.30 8.36
CA PRO A 103 1.09 7.45 9.00
C PRO A 103 2.39 7.08 9.73
N SER A 104 2.64 5.78 9.95
CA SER A 104 3.77 5.29 10.76
C SER A 104 4.31 3.98 10.23
N ALA A 105 5.56 3.66 10.58
CA ALA A 105 6.18 2.41 10.18
C ALA A 105 5.35 1.21 10.64
N VAL A 106 5.05 0.29 9.70
CA VAL A 106 4.26 -0.92 9.99
C VAL A 106 5.15 -2.04 10.55
N PHE A 107 6.44 -2.08 10.19
CA PHE A 107 7.37 -3.12 10.61
C PHE A 107 7.48 -3.31 12.15
N PRO A 108 7.53 -2.25 12.99
CA PRO A 108 7.50 -2.41 14.45
C PRO A 108 6.26 -3.20 14.94
N ARG A 109 5.12 -3.04 14.28
CA ARG A 109 3.89 -3.79 14.59
C ARG A 109 3.97 -5.25 14.16
N VAL A 110 4.74 -5.55 13.12
CA VAL A 110 5.06 -6.93 12.75
C VAL A 110 5.93 -7.56 13.82
N THR A 111 6.98 -6.86 14.27
CA THR A 111 7.93 -7.40 15.27
C THR A 111 7.29 -7.66 16.62
N ASN A 112 6.25 -6.90 16.99
CA ASN A 112 5.53 -7.09 18.25
C ASN A 112 4.27 -7.98 18.11
N GLY A 113 4.03 -8.57 16.93
CA GLY A 113 2.91 -9.49 16.68
C GLY A 113 1.54 -8.83 16.53
N SER A 114 1.44 -7.49 16.51
CA SER A 114 0.17 -6.78 16.29
C SER A 114 -0.17 -6.59 14.80
N PHE A 115 0.73 -6.97 13.89
CA PHE A 115 0.50 -6.99 12.45
C PHE A 115 1.02 -8.30 11.83
N LEU A 116 0.21 -8.94 10.98
CA LEU A 116 0.56 -10.19 10.30
C LEU A 116 1.75 -10.00 9.37
N ASP A 117 2.82 -10.77 9.57
CA ASP A 117 4.05 -10.66 8.77
C ASP A 117 3.79 -11.04 7.30
N VAL A 118 3.01 -12.09 7.07
CA VAL A 118 2.63 -12.56 5.73
C VAL A 118 1.87 -11.51 4.93
N LEU A 119 1.02 -10.72 5.61
CA LEU A 119 0.31 -9.60 5.00
C LEU A 119 1.28 -8.45 4.73
N TYR A 120 2.15 -8.13 5.68
CA TYR A 120 3.15 -7.08 5.53
C TYR A 120 4.03 -7.31 4.31
N TYR A 121 4.58 -8.51 4.11
CA TYR A 121 5.44 -8.81 2.96
C TYR A 121 4.69 -8.80 1.62
N ARG A 122 3.37 -9.07 1.61
CA ARG A 122 2.56 -9.00 0.39
C ARG A 122 2.13 -7.58 0.02
N LEU A 123 1.89 -6.73 1.01
CA LEU A 123 1.63 -5.30 0.80
C LEU A 123 2.92 -4.57 0.44
N ASN A 124 4.02 -4.98 1.06
CA ASN A 124 5.32 -4.36 0.95
C ASN A 124 6.17 -4.99 -0.17
N VAL A 125 5.63 -5.03 -1.39
CA VAL A 125 6.46 -5.31 -2.57
C VAL A 125 7.29 -4.06 -2.90
N MET A 126 6.73 -2.88 -2.64
CA MET A 126 7.44 -1.60 -2.65
C MET A 126 7.11 -0.77 -1.42
N SER A 127 8.13 -0.21 -0.77
CA SER A 127 7.97 0.73 0.34
C SER A 127 8.49 2.09 -0.03
N PHE A 128 7.70 3.12 0.25
CA PHE A 128 8.14 4.51 0.10
C PHE A 128 8.00 5.23 1.43
N THR A 129 9.08 5.85 1.88
CA THR A 129 9.06 6.69 3.09
C THR A 129 8.97 8.13 2.66
N LEU A 130 7.87 8.80 2.99
CA LEU A 130 7.59 10.17 2.57
C LEU A 130 7.90 11.13 3.71
N GLY A 131 8.74 12.13 3.43
CA GLY A 131 8.94 13.27 4.33
C GLY A 131 7.74 14.21 4.33
N ALA A 132 7.56 14.98 5.41
CA ALA A 132 6.71 16.17 5.38
C ALA A 132 7.34 17.16 4.39
N GLY A 133 6.87 17.15 3.14
CA GLY A 133 7.48 17.89 2.05
C GLY A 133 7.84 19.31 2.44
N THR A 134 9.14 19.63 2.48
CA THR A 134 9.58 21.01 2.38
C THR A 134 9.40 21.39 0.93
N GLY A 135 8.34 22.16 0.65
CA GLY A 135 8.08 22.64 -0.71
C GLY A 135 9.31 23.35 -1.26
N ARG A 136 9.90 22.82 -2.34
CA ARG A 136 10.71 23.64 -3.23
C ARG A 136 9.75 24.30 -4.21
N ALA A 137 9.30 25.49 -3.83
CA ALA A 137 8.82 26.47 -4.79
C ALA A 137 10.00 26.81 -5.71
N THR A 138 9.78 26.66 -7.02
CA THR A 138 10.56 27.33 -8.06
C THR A 138 9.68 28.37 -8.71
#